data_AF-A0A4P9YRS9-F1
#
_entry.id   AF-A0A4P9YRS9-F1
#
_cell.length_a   1.000
_cell.length_b   1.000
_cell.length_c   1.000
_cell.angle_alpha   90.00
_cell.angle_beta   90.00
_cell.angle_gamma   90.00
#
_symmetry.space_group_name_H-M   'P 1'
#
loop_
_entity.id
_entity.type
_entity.pdbx_description
1 polymer ?
#
loop_
_entity_poly.entity_id
_entity_poly.type
_entity_poly.pdbx_seq_one_letter_code
_entity_poly.pdbx_strand_id
1 'polypeptide(L)'
;MSTPQAEKIFAVIAGVDKRLRQLSKVVSTPLDDEMAELRIRLRDNVEQLLLVDIALAQKKSIENIMWRRVFYQPIEEYRRLLRKFPSEDVVRKSPEYRGARQDLRQFLFSASCFFTRMLRRIVERYELTDLMLEDGHLAANCILGENPPSSAAATSPVPETLRQRAYQTVYRCYIYLGDLARYSEMHSDRARKQWAAATDLYGKALRAYPSDGNAYNQLAVLSTYINDELSGVYYYYCR
;
A
#
# COMPACT_ATOMS: atom_id res chain seq x y z
N MET A 1 26.49 6.95 -5.41
CA MET A 1 26.97 5.63 -4.95
C MET A 1 26.16 5.29 -3.71
N SER A 2 25.60 4.08 -3.60
CA SER A 2 24.79 3.70 -2.43
C SER A 2 25.67 3.63 -1.18
N THR A 3 25.11 3.92 -0.01
CA THR A 3 25.86 3.84 1.25
C THR A 3 26.08 2.37 1.66
N PRO A 4 27.18 2.03 2.38
CA PRO A 4 27.38 0.68 2.91
C PRO A 4 26.23 0.19 3.80
N GLN A 5 25.55 1.12 4.48
CA GLN A 5 24.35 0.83 5.26
C GLN A 5 23.18 0.42 4.37
N ALA A 6 22.90 1.16 3.29
CA ALA A 6 21.83 0.85 2.35
C ALA A 6 22.01 -0.53 1.68
N GLU A 7 23.25 -0.86 1.28
CA GLU A 7 23.56 -2.17 0.68
C GLU A 7 23.37 -3.33 1.69
N LYS A 8 23.68 -3.12 2.97
CA LYS A 8 23.40 -4.10 4.03
C LYS A 8 21.90 -4.34 4.20
N ILE A 9 21.10 -3.27 4.26
CA ILE A 9 19.63 -3.39 4.35
C ILE A 9 19.08 -4.12 3.12
N PHE A 10 19.56 -3.77 1.92
CA PHE A 10 19.18 -4.45 0.69
C PHE A 10 19.51 -5.96 0.71
N ALA A 11 20.69 -6.34 1.21
CA ALA A 11 21.05 -7.75 1.34
C ALA A 11 20.09 -8.51 2.28
N VAL A 12 19.65 -7.88 3.38
CA VAL A 12 18.63 -8.44 4.27
C VAL A 12 17.29 -8.61 3.54
N ILE A 13 16.81 -7.59 2.83
CA ILE A 13 15.58 -7.64 2.02
C ILE A 13 15.64 -8.82 1.02
N ALA A 14 16.75 -8.94 0.28
CA ALA A 14 16.93 -10.00 -0.71
C ALA A 14 16.94 -11.40 -0.06
N GLY A 15 17.57 -11.54 1.11
CA GLY A 15 17.58 -12.77 1.88
C GLY A 15 16.19 -13.17 2.37
N VAL A 16 15.44 -12.22 2.95
CA VAL A 16 14.08 -12.44 3.44
C VAL A 16 13.11 -12.77 2.30
N ASP A 17 13.15 -12.05 1.19
CA ASP A 17 12.32 -12.34 0.00
C ASP A 17 12.67 -13.71 -0.61
N LYS A 18 13.95 -14.11 -0.61
CA LYS A 18 14.35 -15.47 -1.00
C LYS A 18 13.73 -16.52 -0.08
N ARG A 19 13.78 -16.32 1.25
CA ARG A 19 13.17 -17.25 2.22
C ARG A 19 11.65 -17.33 2.05
N LEU A 20 10.97 -16.20 1.87
CA LEU A 20 9.53 -16.15 1.59
C LEU A 20 9.15 -16.95 0.34
N ARG A 21 9.93 -16.83 -0.75
CA ARG A 21 9.73 -17.62 -1.98
C ARG A 21 9.95 -19.12 -1.80
N GLN A 22 10.85 -19.51 -0.90
CA GLN A 22 11.12 -20.91 -0.61
C GLN A 22 9.97 -21.50 0.23
N LEU A 23 9.58 -20.80 1.30
CA LEU A 23 8.47 -21.21 2.15
C LEU A 23 7.14 -21.25 1.41
N SER A 24 6.88 -20.33 0.49
CA SER A 24 5.64 -20.35 -0.30
C SER A 24 5.46 -21.59 -1.18
N LYS A 25 6.52 -22.40 -1.38
CA LYS A 25 6.45 -23.68 -2.10
C LYS A 25 6.13 -24.86 -1.18
N VAL A 26 6.39 -24.71 0.11
CA VAL A 26 6.27 -25.77 1.11
C VAL A 26 4.99 -25.60 1.92
N VAL A 27 4.67 -24.36 2.27
CA VAL A 27 3.51 -24.02 3.11
C VAL A 27 2.27 -23.86 2.24
N SER A 28 1.20 -24.56 2.60
CA SER A 28 -0.07 -24.58 1.86
C SER A 28 -0.86 -23.28 1.93
N THR A 29 -0.63 -22.45 2.96
CA THR A 29 -1.31 -21.17 3.15
C THR A 29 -0.32 -20.01 3.28
N PRO A 30 -0.48 -18.95 2.49
CA PRO A 30 0.20 -17.68 2.71
C PRO A 30 -0.07 -17.06 4.09
N LEU A 31 -1.03 -17.51 4.88
CA LEU A 31 -1.37 -16.91 6.19
C LEU A 31 -0.65 -17.54 7.40
N ASP A 32 0.33 -18.40 7.13
CA ASP A 32 1.15 -19.03 8.17
C ASP A 32 1.97 -18.03 9.01
N ASP A 33 2.16 -18.34 10.28
CA ASP A 33 2.82 -17.45 11.26
C ASP A 33 4.30 -17.17 10.90
N GLU A 34 5.05 -18.17 10.41
CA GLU A 34 6.45 -17.97 9.97
C GLU A 34 6.48 -17.02 8.75
N MET A 35 5.51 -17.18 7.83
CA MET A 35 5.38 -16.27 6.69
C MET A 35 4.96 -14.86 7.13
N ALA A 36 4.11 -14.72 8.14
CA ALA A 36 3.69 -13.43 8.68
C ALA A 36 4.87 -12.66 9.30
N GLU A 37 5.69 -13.34 10.11
CA GLU A 37 6.89 -12.75 10.72
C GLU A 37 7.90 -12.28 9.66
N LEU A 38 8.16 -13.11 8.65
CA LEU A 38 9.06 -12.75 7.55
C LEU A 38 8.53 -11.57 6.73
N ARG A 39 7.22 -11.44 6.56
CA ARG A 39 6.62 -10.29 5.88
C ARG A 39 6.75 -9.01 6.68
N ILE A 40 6.57 -9.05 8.00
CA ILE A 40 6.81 -7.91 8.89
C ILE A 40 8.26 -7.47 8.77
N ARG A 41 9.20 -8.42 8.87
CA ARG A 41 10.63 -8.14 8.71
C ARG A 41 10.94 -7.54 7.33
N LEU A 42 10.38 -8.08 6.25
CA LEU A 42 10.56 -7.54 4.89
C LEU A 42 10.04 -6.10 4.80
N ARG A 43 8.83 -5.86 5.30
CA ARG A 43 8.18 -4.55 5.31
C ARG A 43 9.03 -3.49 6.01
N ASP A 44 9.49 -3.78 7.22
CA ASP A 44 10.22 -2.82 8.05
C ASP A 44 11.61 -2.50 7.44
N ASN A 45 12.27 -3.50 6.86
CA ASN A 45 13.54 -3.26 6.14
C ASN A 45 13.34 -2.47 4.85
N VAL A 46 12.24 -2.69 4.12
CA VAL A 46 11.91 -1.89 2.93
C VAL A 46 11.62 -0.44 3.31
N GLU A 47 10.83 -0.19 4.36
CA GLU A 47 10.60 1.17 4.87
C GLU A 47 11.92 1.86 5.24
N GLN A 48 12.80 1.17 5.99
CA GLN A 48 14.11 1.70 6.33
C GLN A 48 14.95 2.04 5.09
N LEU A 49 14.98 1.16 4.08
CA LEU A 49 15.74 1.42 2.86
C LEU A 49 15.19 2.61 2.08
N LEU A 50 13.87 2.80 2.06
CA LEU A 50 13.25 3.97 1.42
C LEU A 50 13.63 5.29 2.11
N LEU A 51 13.82 5.28 3.43
CA LEU A 51 14.21 6.48 4.19
C LEU A 51 15.73 6.76 4.16
N VAL A 52 16.54 5.71 3.96
CA VAL A 52 18.01 5.81 3.91
C VAL A 52 18.52 6.09 2.48
N ASP A 53 18.04 5.34 1.48
CA ASP A 53 18.50 5.42 0.09
C ASP A 53 17.39 5.07 -0.90
N ILE A 54 16.55 6.07 -1.20
CA ILE A 54 15.46 5.95 -2.16
C ILE A 54 15.94 5.66 -3.59
N ALA A 55 17.16 6.06 -3.95
CA ALA A 55 17.70 5.81 -5.28
C ALA A 55 18.01 4.32 -5.48
N LEU A 56 18.65 3.69 -4.48
CA LEU A 56 18.87 2.24 -4.48
C LEU A 56 17.53 1.49 -4.44
N ALA A 57 16.60 1.92 -3.59
CA ALA A 57 15.28 1.33 -3.46
C ALA A 57 14.55 1.21 -4.81
N GLN A 58 14.45 2.32 -5.53
CA GLN A 58 13.80 2.36 -6.83
C GLN A 58 14.54 1.56 -7.90
N LYS A 59 15.88 1.65 -7.93
CA LYS A 59 16.71 0.87 -8.85
C LYS A 59 16.46 -0.63 -8.71
N LYS A 60 16.18 -1.10 -7.48
CA LYS A 60 15.86 -2.50 -7.18
C LYS A 60 14.36 -2.80 -7.15
N SER A 61 13.50 -1.79 -7.33
CA SER A 61 12.04 -1.88 -7.28
C SER A 61 11.52 -2.54 -5.99
N ILE A 62 12.12 -2.20 -4.84
CA ILE A 62 11.79 -2.84 -3.57
C ILE A 62 10.35 -2.56 -3.12
N GLU A 63 9.77 -1.42 -3.49
CA GLU A 63 8.38 -1.09 -3.17
C GLU A 63 7.40 -2.07 -3.81
N ASN A 64 7.71 -2.54 -5.03
CA ASN A 64 6.90 -3.53 -5.74
C ASN A 64 7.08 -4.92 -5.11
N ILE A 65 8.29 -5.27 -4.68
CA ILE A 65 8.53 -6.51 -3.91
C ILE A 65 7.69 -6.49 -2.63
N MET A 66 7.74 -5.40 -1.88
CA MET A 66 6.94 -5.21 -0.66
C MET A 66 5.45 -5.34 -0.94
N TRP A 67 4.91 -4.58 -1.90
CA TRP A 67 3.48 -4.65 -2.23
C TRP A 67 3.04 -6.07 -2.57
N ARG A 68 3.75 -6.74 -3.49
CA ARG A 68 3.37 -8.07 -3.95
C ARG A 68 3.45 -9.14 -2.85
N ARG A 69 4.52 -9.13 -2.05
CA ARG A 69 4.80 -10.20 -1.07
C ARG A 69 4.14 -9.98 0.27
N VAL A 70 4.15 -8.74 0.75
CA VAL A 70 3.67 -8.38 2.10
C VAL A 70 2.17 -8.16 2.10
N PHE A 71 1.61 -7.54 1.05
CA PHE A 71 0.22 -7.07 1.08
C PHE A 71 -0.68 -7.80 0.08
N TYR A 72 -0.36 -7.73 -1.21
CA TYR A 72 -1.23 -8.24 -2.27
C TYR A 72 -1.46 -9.75 -2.16
N GLN A 73 -0.39 -10.54 -1.95
CA GLN A 73 -0.53 -12.00 -1.83
C GLN A 73 -1.40 -12.43 -0.64
N PRO A 74 -1.22 -11.90 0.60
CA PRO A 74 -2.18 -12.14 1.68
C PRO A 74 -3.61 -11.69 1.39
N ILE A 75 -3.80 -10.52 0.78
CA ILE A 75 -5.14 -10.03 0.39
C ILE A 75 -5.82 -11.03 -0.54
N GLU A 76 -5.13 -11.49 -1.59
CA GLU A 76 -5.69 -12.47 -2.52
C GLU A 76 -6.00 -13.81 -1.85
N GLU A 77 -5.20 -14.22 -0.86
CA GLU A 77 -5.48 -15.43 -0.10
C GLU A 77 -6.75 -15.31 0.74
N TYR A 78 -6.90 -14.23 1.51
CA TYR A 78 -8.16 -13.97 2.22
C TYR A 78 -9.36 -13.90 1.26
N ARG A 79 -9.21 -13.23 0.11
CA ARG A 79 -10.26 -13.18 -0.90
C ARG A 79 -10.59 -14.57 -1.46
N ARG A 80 -9.58 -15.42 -1.66
CA ARG A 80 -9.75 -16.81 -2.10
C ARG A 80 -10.49 -17.63 -1.05
N LEU A 81 -10.17 -17.48 0.24
CA LEU A 81 -10.89 -18.13 1.33
C LEU A 81 -12.36 -17.69 1.35
N LEU A 82 -12.63 -16.39 1.23
CA LEU A 82 -13.99 -15.86 1.23
C LEU A 82 -14.82 -16.31 0.02
N ARG A 83 -14.20 -16.57 -1.14
CA ARG A 83 -14.88 -17.11 -2.33
C ARG A 83 -15.31 -18.57 -2.19
N LYS A 84 -14.75 -19.34 -1.25
CA LYS A 84 -15.17 -20.74 -1.01
C LYS A 84 -16.57 -20.82 -0.39
N PHE A 85 -17.03 -19.74 0.21
CA PHE A 85 -18.33 -19.66 0.84
C PHE A 85 -19.35 -19.20 -0.22
N PRO A 86 -20.37 -20.01 -0.57
CA PRO A 86 -21.41 -19.59 -1.50
C PRO A 86 -22.15 -18.34 -0.99
N SER A 87 -22.75 -17.58 -1.91
CA SER A 87 -23.40 -16.29 -1.60
C SER A 87 -24.72 -16.40 -0.83
N GLU A 88 -25.02 -17.57 -0.27
CA GLU A 88 -26.21 -17.81 0.54
C GLU A 88 -26.07 -17.13 1.91
N ASP A 89 -27.15 -16.48 2.36
CA ASP A 89 -27.16 -15.72 3.62
C ASP A 89 -26.89 -16.58 4.86
N VAL A 90 -27.19 -17.88 4.79
CA VAL A 90 -26.87 -18.84 5.86
C VAL A 90 -25.36 -19.00 6.01
N VAL A 91 -24.62 -19.02 4.90
CA VAL A 91 -23.17 -19.21 4.89
C VAL A 91 -22.44 -17.91 5.28
N ARG A 92 -22.97 -16.74 4.94
CA ARG A 92 -22.46 -15.46 5.44
C ARG A 92 -22.59 -15.29 6.96
N LYS A 93 -23.48 -16.06 7.59
CA LYS A 93 -23.64 -16.14 9.04
C LYS A 93 -22.70 -17.16 9.70
N SER A 94 -21.95 -17.96 8.94
CA SER A 94 -21.01 -18.92 9.51
C SER A 94 -19.91 -18.18 10.28
N PRO A 95 -19.47 -18.72 11.43
CA PRO A 95 -18.39 -18.11 12.21
C PRO A 95 -17.07 -18.06 11.43
N GLU A 96 -16.79 -19.05 10.58
CA GLU A 96 -15.59 -19.12 9.74
C GLU A 96 -15.56 -18.00 8.70
N TYR A 97 -16.68 -17.77 8.01
CA TYR A 97 -16.79 -16.66 7.05
C TYR A 97 -16.62 -15.31 7.74
N ARG A 98 -17.29 -15.12 8.89
CA ARG A 98 -17.20 -13.87 9.66
C ARG A 98 -15.78 -13.62 10.18
N GLY A 99 -15.12 -14.67 10.69
CA GLY A 99 -13.73 -14.62 11.14
C GLY A 99 -12.79 -14.23 10.00
N ALA A 100 -12.78 -14.98 8.89
CA ALA A 100 -11.92 -14.70 7.75
C ALA A 100 -12.15 -13.29 7.15
N ARG A 101 -13.40 -12.81 7.16
CA ARG A 101 -13.74 -11.46 6.70
C ARG A 101 -13.27 -10.39 7.67
N GLN A 102 -13.40 -10.62 8.97
CA GLN A 102 -12.89 -9.73 10.01
C GLN A 102 -11.36 -9.63 9.93
N ASP A 103 -10.66 -10.76 9.77
CA ASP A 103 -9.21 -10.81 9.61
C ASP A 103 -8.75 -10.02 8.39
N LEU A 104 -9.43 -10.18 7.25
CA LEU A 104 -9.16 -9.37 6.05
C LEU A 104 -9.34 -7.87 6.33
N ARG A 105 -10.43 -7.47 6.99
CA ARG A 105 -10.66 -6.05 7.32
C ARG A 105 -9.59 -5.50 8.25
N GLN A 106 -9.18 -6.27 9.26
CA GLN A 106 -8.11 -5.88 10.18
C GLN A 106 -6.77 -5.76 9.46
N PHE A 107 -6.48 -6.69 8.54
CA PHE A 107 -5.28 -6.67 7.72
C PHE A 107 -5.25 -5.42 6.81
N LEU A 108 -6.35 -5.13 6.11
CA LEU A 108 -6.48 -3.95 5.24
C LEU A 108 -6.35 -2.64 6.02
N PHE A 109 -6.96 -2.56 7.20
CA PHE A 109 -6.82 -1.39 8.08
C PHE A 109 -5.37 -1.20 8.54
N SER A 110 -4.73 -2.26 9.03
CA SER A 110 -3.33 -2.21 9.47
C SER A 110 -2.37 -1.84 8.34
N ALA A 111 -2.60 -2.37 7.13
CA ALA A 111 -1.86 -2.01 5.94
C ALA A 111 -2.06 -0.53 5.56
N SER A 112 -3.30 -0.03 5.64
CA SER A 112 -3.60 1.38 5.37
C SER A 112 -2.84 2.28 6.34
N CYS A 113 -2.84 1.95 7.64
CA CYS A 113 -2.08 2.71 8.63
C CYS A 113 -0.57 2.62 8.44
N PHE A 114 -0.04 1.48 7.98
CA PHE A 114 1.37 1.39 7.61
C PHE A 114 1.72 2.36 6.47
N PHE A 115 0.99 2.31 5.35
CA PHE A 115 1.30 3.16 4.19
C PHE A 115 1.08 4.65 4.48
N THR A 116 0.07 5.02 5.27
CA THR A 116 -0.15 6.40 5.70
C THR A 116 1.03 6.94 6.52
N ARG A 117 1.53 6.15 7.48
CA ARG A 117 2.69 6.55 8.31
C ARG A 117 3.98 6.61 7.51
N MET A 118 4.22 5.61 6.65
CA MET A 118 5.39 5.59 5.76
C MET A 118 5.37 6.80 4.80
N LEU A 119 4.21 7.12 4.23
CA LEU A 119 4.01 8.28 3.37
C LEU A 119 4.40 9.58 4.08
N ARG A 120 3.91 9.77 5.31
CA ARG A 120 4.25 10.92 6.15
C ARG A 120 5.78 11.04 6.36
N ARG A 121 6.43 9.95 6.76
CA ARG A 121 7.89 9.92 6.99
C ARG A 121 8.69 10.24 5.72
N ILE A 122 8.23 9.79 4.56
CA ILE A 122 8.86 10.10 3.26
C ILE A 122 8.69 11.57 2.91
N VAL A 123 7.46 12.10 3.03
CA VAL A 123 7.17 13.53 2.75
C VAL A 123 8.02 14.45 3.61
N GLU A 124 8.15 14.14 4.90
CA GLU A 124 8.99 14.88 5.84
C GLU A 124 10.48 14.73 5.52
N ARG A 125 10.97 13.50 5.31
CA ARG A 125 12.39 13.21 5.06
C ARG A 125 12.94 13.87 3.80
N TYR A 126 12.10 14.00 2.77
CA TYR A 126 12.46 14.52 1.46
C TYR A 126 11.87 15.91 1.17
N GLU A 127 11.32 16.60 2.19
CA GLU A 127 10.84 17.99 2.11
C GLU A 127 9.82 18.22 0.98
N LEU A 128 8.86 17.30 0.83
CA LEU A 128 7.81 17.36 -0.20
C LEU A 128 6.64 18.24 0.26
N THR A 129 6.91 19.51 0.56
CA THR A 129 5.96 20.46 1.16
C THR A 129 4.69 20.71 0.33
N ASP A 130 4.76 20.49 -0.98
CA ASP A 130 3.62 20.69 -1.88
C ASP A 130 2.58 19.56 -1.78
N LEU A 131 2.94 18.44 -1.13
CA LEU A 131 2.07 17.30 -0.88
C LEU A 131 1.46 17.30 0.51
N MET A 132 1.45 18.45 1.21
CA MET A 132 0.89 18.57 2.57
C MET A 132 -0.46 17.83 2.65
N LEU A 133 -0.45 16.77 3.46
CA LEU A 133 -1.52 15.80 3.55
C LEU A 133 -2.75 16.54 4.07
N GLU A 134 -3.79 16.69 3.24
CA GLU A 134 -5.12 16.96 3.77
C GLU A 134 -5.50 15.76 4.64
N ASP A 135 -5.33 15.90 5.95
CA ASP A 135 -5.54 14.87 6.96
C ASP A 135 -7.02 14.47 7.00
N GLY A 136 -7.38 13.48 6.18
CA GLY A 136 -8.68 12.83 6.27
C GLY A 136 -8.80 11.96 7.53
N HIS A 137 -10.02 11.55 7.90
CA HIS A 137 -10.29 10.72 9.08
C HIS A 137 -9.45 9.43 9.19
N LEU A 138 -9.05 8.84 8.06
CA LEU A 138 -8.15 7.67 8.01
C LEU A 138 -6.73 8.02 8.48
N ALA A 139 -6.23 9.22 8.15
CA ALA A 139 -4.94 9.68 8.62
C ALA A 139 -4.94 9.86 10.14
N ALA A 140 -5.98 10.53 10.68
CA ALA A 140 -6.13 10.73 12.11
C ALA A 140 -6.04 9.40 12.90
N ASN A 141 -6.87 8.40 12.55
CA ASN A 141 -6.90 7.11 13.25
C ASN A 141 -5.60 6.30 13.13
N CYS A 142 -4.85 6.47 12.05
CA CYS A 142 -3.60 5.75 11.82
C CYS A 142 -2.37 6.41 12.46
N ILE A 143 -2.50 7.68 12.85
CA ILE A 143 -1.44 8.52 13.40
C ILE A 143 -1.61 8.73 14.91
N LEU A 144 -2.73 8.29 15.51
CA LEU A 144 -2.96 8.37 16.96
C LEU A 144 -1.79 7.76 17.74
N GLY A 145 -1.18 8.58 18.60
CA GLY A 145 -0.06 8.17 19.46
C GLY A 145 1.32 8.21 18.81
N GLU A 146 1.45 8.61 17.54
CA GLU A 146 2.75 8.97 16.98
C GLU A 146 3.17 10.35 17.49
N ASN A 147 4.40 10.46 17.97
CA ASN A 147 4.99 11.76 18.26
C ASN A 147 5.01 12.59 16.98
N PRO A 148 4.75 13.91 17.06
CA PRO A 148 4.97 14.78 15.92
C PRO A 148 6.41 14.59 15.43
N PRO A 149 6.64 14.67 14.12
CA PRO A 149 7.97 14.52 13.55
C PRO A 149 8.92 15.46 14.27
N SER A 150 9.99 14.89 14.82
CA SER A 150 11.08 15.69 15.37
C SER A 150 11.65 16.51 14.22
N SER A 151 11.52 17.85 14.27
CA SER A 151 12.11 18.70 13.25
C SER A 151 13.63 18.56 13.35
N ALA A 152 14.20 17.65 12.56
CA ALA A 152 15.63 17.55 12.43
C ALA A 152 16.12 18.89 11.91
N ALA A 153 17.06 19.51 12.65
CA ALA A 153 17.66 20.78 12.29
C ALA A 153 18.14 20.74 10.83
N ALA A 154 17.83 21.80 10.09
CA ALA A 154 18.06 21.94 8.66
C ALA A 154 19.51 21.58 8.31
N THR A 155 19.68 20.40 7.72
CA THR A 155 20.86 20.11 6.89
C THR A 155 20.55 20.64 5.49
N SER A 156 21.57 20.87 4.67
CA SER A 156 21.45 21.37 3.29
C SER A 156 20.22 20.82 2.53
N PRO A 157 19.57 21.65 1.69
CA PRO A 157 18.33 21.29 1.00
C PRO A 157 18.47 19.96 0.24
N VAL A 158 17.42 19.15 0.29
CA VAL A 158 17.41 17.83 -0.36
C VAL A 158 17.61 18.01 -1.88
N PRO A 159 18.57 17.29 -2.50
CA PRO A 159 18.77 17.36 -3.94
C PRO A 159 17.50 17.07 -4.73
N GLU A 160 17.21 17.89 -5.74
CA GLU A 160 15.99 17.77 -6.57
C GLU A 160 15.82 16.38 -7.19
N THR A 161 16.92 15.74 -7.58
CA THR A 161 16.90 14.37 -8.10
C THR A 161 16.40 13.34 -7.09
N LEU A 162 16.64 13.55 -5.79
CA LEU A 162 16.08 12.69 -4.73
C LEU A 162 14.62 13.05 -4.44
N ARG A 163 14.25 14.33 -4.51
CA ARG A 163 12.85 14.77 -4.40
C ARG A 163 11.96 14.13 -5.47
N GLN A 164 12.40 14.15 -6.74
CA GLN A 164 11.69 13.50 -7.85
C GLN A 164 11.50 12.00 -7.63
N ARG A 165 12.50 11.33 -7.07
CA ARG A 165 12.37 9.91 -6.69
C ARG A 165 11.35 9.76 -5.57
N ALA A 166 11.39 10.59 -4.54
CA ALA A 166 10.42 10.58 -3.47
C ALA A 166 8.98 10.78 -3.97
N TYR A 167 8.75 11.69 -4.93
CA TYR A 167 7.45 11.85 -5.61
C TYR A 167 6.95 10.54 -6.25
N GLN A 168 7.82 9.80 -6.94
CA GLN A 168 7.43 8.51 -7.54
C GLN A 168 7.11 7.43 -6.49
N THR A 169 7.80 7.43 -5.35
CA THR A 169 7.50 6.51 -4.25
C THR A 169 6.20 6.89 -3.55
N VAL A 170 5.95 8.18 -3.33
CA VAL A 170 4.68 8.72 -2.81
C VAL A 170 3.52 8.36 -3.74
N TYR A 171 3.67 8.54 -5.05
CA TYR A 171 2.71 8.10 -6.06
C TYR A 171 2.32 6.63 -5.86
N ARG A 172 3.31 5.73 -5.76
CA ARG A 172 3.07 4.29 -5.53
C ARG A 172 2.33 4.04 -4.21
N CYS A 173 2.67 4.77 -3.14
CA CYS A 173 1.97 4.66 -1.87
C CYS A 173 0.50 5.06 -1.99
N TYR A 174 0.17 6.13 -2.74
CA TYR A 174 -1.22 6.51 -3.00
C TYR A 174 -1.98 5.46 -3.83
N ILE A 175 -1.33 4.85 -4.82
CA ILE A 175 -1.91 3.72 -5.55
C ILE A 175 -2.26 2.58 -4.58
N TYR A 176 -1.31 2.19 -3.72
CA TYR A 176 -1.53 1.10 -2.76
C TYR A 176 -2.60 1.45 -1.73
N LEU A 177 -2.63 2.68 -1.21
CA LEU A 177 -3.69 3.16 -0.32
C LEU A 177 -5.06 3.13 -1.02
N GLY A 178 -5.13 3.55 -2.28
CA GLY A 178 -6.37 3.49 -3.08
C GLY A 178 -6.85 2.06 -3.28
N ASP A 179 -5.93 1.13 -3.57
CA ASP A 179 -6.24 -0.30 -3.66
C ASP A 179 -6.75 -0.86 -2.33
N LEU A 180 -6.14 -0.50 -1.21
CA LEU A 180 -6.56 -0.91 0.13
C LEU A 180 -7.96 -0.36 0.47
N ALA A 181 -8.23 0.92 0.16
CA ALA A 181 -9.54 1.52 0.33
C ALA A 181 -10.60 0.82 -0.53
N ARG A 182 -10.26 0.48 -1.79
CA ARG A 182 -11.12 -0.27 -2.70
C ARG A 182 -11.43 -1.66 -2.13
N TYR A 183 -10.43 -2.43 -1.71
CA TYR A 183 -10.66 -3.75 -1.11
C TYR A 183 -11.48 -3.66 0.18
N SER A 184 -11.23 -2.65 1.01
CA SER A 184 -12.01 -2.41 2.24
C SER A 184 -13.48 -2.20 1.92
N GLU A 185 -13.79 -1.36 0.92
CA GLU A 185 -15.17 -1.10 0.51
C GLU A 185 -15.84 -2.32 -0.13
N MET A 186 -15.12 -3.08 -0.97
CA MET A 186 -15.63 -4.34 -1.54
C MET A 186 -16.11 -5.30 -0.44
N HIS A 187 -15.38 -5.35 0.68
CA HIS A 187 -15.69 -6.22 1.82
C HIS A 187 -16.44 -5.50 2.96
N SER A 188 -16.97 -4.28 2.75
CA SER A 188 -17.80 -3.54 3.72
C SER A 188 -19.20 -4.14 3.86
N ASP A 189 -19.87 -3.91 4.99
CA ASP A 189 -21.27 -4.33 5.21
C ASP A 189 -22.30 -3.38 4.57
N ARG A 190 -21.83 -2.31 3.89
CA ARG A 190 -22.71 -1.33 3.28
C ARG A 190 -23.46 -1.94 2.09
N ALA A 191 -24.78 -1.78 2.09
CA ALA A 191 -25.63 -2.16 0.97
C ALA A 191 -25.28 -1.41 -0.32
N ARG A 192 -25.04 -0.09 -0.20
CA ARG A 192 -24.51 0.75 -1.27
C ARG A 192 -23.03 1.03 -1.03
N LYS A 193 -22.20 0.57 -1.96
CA LYS A 193 -20.75 0.77 -1.89
C LYS A 193 -20.36 2.23 -2.12
N GLN A 194 -19.39 2.71 -1.35
CA GLN A 194 -18.89 4.09 -1.41
C GLN A 194 -17.42 4.12 -1.81
N TRP A 195 -17.14 4.49 -3.06
CA TRP A 195 -15.79 4.46 -3.61
C TRP A 195 -15.00 5.76 -3.44
N ALA A 196 -15.60 6.79 -2.83
CA ALA A 196 -15.03 8.13 -2.72
C ALA A 196 -13.63 8.15 -2.09
N ALA A 197 -13.37 7.33 -1.07
CA ALA A 197 -12.06 7.24 -0.44
C ALA A 197 -10.98 6.71 -1.40
N ALA A 198 -11.30 5.66 -2.19
CA ALA A 198 -10.38 5.14 -3.19
C ALA A 198 -10.17 6.13 -4.34
N THR A 199 -11.24 6.79 -4.79
CA THR A 199 -11.18 7.85 -5.81
C THR A 199 -10.29 9.01 -5.39
N ASP A 200 -10.43 9.53 -4.16
CA ASP A 200 -9.57 10.61 -3.63
C ASP A 200 -8.09 10.19 -3.59
N LEU A 201 -7.80 8.96 -3.15
CA LEU A 201 -6.44 8.43 -3.09
C LEU A 201 -5.80 8.28 -4.49
N TYR A 202 -6.54 7.78 -5.48
CA TYR A 202 -6.04 7.75 -6.86
C TYR A 202 -5.89 9.16 -7.46
N GLY A 203 -6.77 10.11 -7.10
CA GLY A 203 -6.61 11.52 -7.45
C GLY A 203 -5.36 12.16 -6.84
N LYS A 204 -5.03 11.83 -5.58
CA LYS A 204 -3.77 12.22 -4.92
C LYS A 204 -2.55 11.60 -5.63
N ALA A 205 -2.64 10.36 -6.10
CA ALA A 205 -1.60 9.76 -6.93
C ALA A 205 -1.36 10.59 -8.21
N LEU A 206 -2.42 10.92 -8.96
CA LEU A 206 -2.30 11.75 -10.17
C LEU A 206 -1.66 13.11 -9.89
N ARG A 207 -1.97 13.77 -8.77
CA ARG A 207 -1.31 15.03 -8.38
C ARG A 207 0.19 14.85 -8.10
N ALA A 208 0.58 13.74 -7.50
CA ALA A 208 1.98 13.46 -7.18
C ALA A 208 2.83 13.08 -8.41
N TYR A 209 2.25 12.34 -9.37
CA TYR A 209 2.96 11.92 -10.58
C TYR A 209 1.98 11.68 -11.76
N PRO A 210 1.59 12.74 -12.51
CA PRO A 210 0.55 12.65 -13.53
C PRO A 210 0.90 11.79 -14.75
N SER A 211 2.19 11.54 -14.98
CA SER A 211 2.68 10.85 -16.19
C SER A 211 2.54 9.33 -16.16
N ASP A 212 2.13 8.74 -15.03
CA ASP A 212 1.97 7.30 -14.90
C ASP A 212 0.49 6.91 -15.05
N GLY A 213 0.19 6.15 -16.10
CA GLY A 213 -1.17 5.75 -16.49
C GLY A 213 -1.89 4.82 -15.50
N ASN A 214 -1.19 4.30 -14.47
CA ASN A 214 -1.80 3.33 -13.55
C ASN A 214 -2.94 3.93 -12.73
N ALA A 215 -2.82 5.17 -12.24
CA ALA A 215 -3.90 5.83 -11.50
C ALA A 215 -5.18 5.99 -12.36
N TYR A 216 -5.04 6.36 -13.64
CA TYR A 216 -6.17 6.42 -14.58
C TYR A 216 -6.81 5.05 -14.77
N ASN A 217 -6.01 4.01 -14.97
CA ASN A 217 -6.52 2.64 -15.08
C ASN A 217 -7.33 2.22 -13.84
N GLN A 218 -6.86 2.58 -12.63
CA GLN A 218 -7.59 2.27 -11.40
C GLN A 218 -8.90 3.06 -11.25
N LEU A 219 -8.92 4.32 -11.68
CA LEU A 219 -10.15 5.13 -11.74
C LEU A 219 -11.16 4.59 -12.76
N ALA A 220 -10.68 4.09 -13.91
CA ALA A 220 -11.53 3.39 -14.88
C ALA A 220 -12.18 2.16 -14.26
N VAL A 221 -11.42 1.34 -13.50
CA VAL A 221 -11.97 0.19 -12.77
C VAL A 221 -13.05 0.62 -11.77
N LEU A 222 -12.85 1.70 -10.99
CA LEU A 222 -13.90 2.20 -10.09
C LEU A 222 -15.15 2.65 -10.84
N SER A 223 -14.99 3.24 -12.03
CA SER A 223 -16.11 3.69 -12.88
C SER A 223 -16.99 2.50 -13.31
N THR A 224 -16.38 1.34 -13.58
CA THR A 224 -17.15 0.11 -13.84
C THR A 224 -17.99 -0.37 -12.66
N TYR A 225 -17.59 -0.07 -11.41
CA TYR A 225 -18.35 -0.50 -10.23
C TYR A 225 -19.62 0.33 -10.00
N ILE A 226 -19.68 1.53 -10.57
CA ILE A 226 -20.84 2.44 -10.47
C ILE A 226 -21.61 2.55 -11.78
N ASN A 227 -21.25 1.77 -12.81
CA ASN A 227 -21.80 1.85 -14.17
C ASN A 227 -21.72 3.26 -14.77
N ASP A 228 -20.65 4.00 -14.48
CA ASP A 228 -20.36 5.30 -15.10
C ASP A 228 -19.49 5.09 -16.34
N GLU A 229 -20.15 4.80 -17.46
CA GLU A 229 -19.48 4.47 -18.73
C GLU A 229 -18.69 5.64 -19.30
N LEU A 230 -19.18 6.88 -19.15
CA LEU A 230 -18.52 8.09 -19.67
C LEU A 230 -17.18 8.32 -18.96
N SER A 231 -17.17 8.29 -17.63
CA SER A 231 -15.92 8.40 -16.86
C SER A 231 -14.99 7.22 -17.13
N GLY A 232 -15.54 6.01 -17.26
CA GLY A 232 -14.78 4.81 -17.60
C GLY A 232 -14.02 4.95 -18.93
N VAL A 233 -14.69 5.44 -19.97
CA VAL A 233 -14.08 5.70 -21.28
C VAL A 233 -13.03 6.81 -21.18
N TYR A 234 -13.35 7.94 -20.53
CA TYR A 234 -12.41 9.05 -20.35
C TYR A 234 -11.09 8.58 -19.70
N TYR A 235 -11.17 7.87 -18.58
CA TYR A 235 -9.99 7.38 -17.88
C TYR A 235 -9.21 6.31 -18.67
N TYR A 236 -9.88 5.51 -19.49
CA TYR A 236 -9.19 4.57 -20.38
C TYR A 236 -8.36 5.30 -21.46
N TYR A 237 -8.86 6.42 -21.99
CA TYR A 237 -8.15 7.22 -22.99
C TYR A 237 -7.04 8.11 -22.41
N CYS A 238 -7.14 8.51 -21.13
CA CYS A 238 -6.09 9.27 -20.43
C CYS A 238 -4.94 8.39 -19.91
N ARG A 239 -4.99 7.07 -20.15
CA ARG A 239 -3.97 6.10 -19.76
C ARG A 239 -2.67 6.25 -20.56
#